data_AF-A0A941NZN8-F1
#
_entry.id   AF-A0A941NZN8-F1
#
_cell.length_a   1.000
_cell.length_b   1.000
_cell.length_c   1.000
_cell.angle_alpha   90.00
_cell.angle_beta   90.00
_cell.angle_gamma   90.00
#
_symmetry.space_group_name_H-M   'P 1'
#
loop_
_entity.id
_entity.type
_entity.pdbx_description
1 polymer ?
#
loop_
_entity_poly.entity_id
_entity_poly.type
_entity_poly.pdbx_seq_one_letter_code
_entity_poly.pdbx_strand_id
1 'polypeptide(L)'
;MKFTIVIATSQRRTDWLINRSLTSVYRQIGIDKSEWNVFVVDDNENKSEFSEIKKRIELLRKELRLNETDFPTTVLKNTRTRFMSGTGAWNTGIFEAYRQFPKGFVSILDDDDEYLP
;
A
#
# COMPACT_ATOMS: atom_id res chain seq x y z
N MET A 1 7.26 -0.11 -17.62
CA MET A 1 6.03 0.70 -17.48
C MET A 1 5.50 0.45 -16.08
N LYS A 2 5.33 1.46 -15.23
CA LYS A 2 5.10 1.22 -13.79
C LYS A 2 3.62 1.07 -13.45
N PHE A 3 3.33 0.12 -12.57
CA PHE A 3 2.02 -0.12 -11.99
C PHE A 3 2.07 0.15 -10.50
N THR A 4 1.23 1.06 -9.99
CA THR A 4 1.18 1.41 -8.58
C THR A 4 -0.10 0.90 -7.95
N ILE A 5 0.02 0.10 -6.88
CA ILE A 5 -1.12 -0.31 -6.05
C ILE A 5 -1.23 0.68 -4.90
N VAL A 6 -2.36 1.35 -4.76
CA VAL A 6 -2.65 2.25 -3.65
C VAL A 6 -3.59 1.56 -2.68
N ILE A 7 -3.09 1.26 -1.48
CA ILE A 7 -3.87 0.69 -0.38
C ILE A 7 -4.13 1.78 0.63
N ALA A 8 -5.39 2.12 0.89
CA ALA A 8 -5.75 3.03 1.97
C ALA A 8 -5.99 2.23 3.26
N THR A 9 -5.52 2.74 4.40
CA THR A 9 -5.85 2.16 5.70
C THR A 9 -6.18 3.22 6.73
N SER A 10 -7.14 2.91 7.61
CA SER A 10 -7.62 3.80 8.68
C SER A 10 -8.15 2.97 9.85
N GLN A 11 -8.67 3.63 10.90
CA GLN A 11 -9.37 2.98 12.02
C GLN A 11 -8.58 1.86 12.74
N ARG A 12 -7.25 1.96 12.76
CA ARG A 12 -6.30 0.96 13.32
C ARG A 12 -6.45 -0.43 12.70
N ARG A 13 -6.87 -0.50 11.43
CA ARG A 13 -7.04 -1.74 10.66
C ARG A 13 -5.71 -2.29 10.12
N THR A 14 -4.60 -1.99 10.80
CA THR A 14 -3.25 -2.45 10.42
C THR A 14 -3.18 -3.98 10.33
N ASP A 15 -3.97 -4.72 11.12
CA ASP A 15 -4.07 -6.18 10.98
C ASP A 15 -4.67 -6.64 9.65
N TRP A 16 -5.72 -6.00 9.17
CA TRP A 16 -6.30 -6.32 7.85
C TRP A 16 -5.34 -5.95 6.74
N LEU A 17 -4.72 -4.77 6.81
CA LEU A 17 -3.67 -4.36 5.88
C LEU A 17 -2.59 -5.45 5.73
N ILE A 18 -2.03 -5.89 6.85
CA ILE A 18 -0.86 -6.79 6.84
C ILE A 18 -1.27 -8.20 6.47
N ASN A 19 -2.29 -8.76 7.10
CA ASN A 19 -2.61 -10.18 6.97
C ASN A 19 -3.47 -10.49 5.74
N ARG A 20 -4.11 -9.49 5.13
CA ARG A 20 -5.03 -9.66 4.00
C ARG A 20 -4.55 -8.94 2.75
N SER A 21 -4.80 -7.63 2.64
CA SER A 21 -4.57 -6.88 1.40
C SER A 21 -3.11 -6.92 0.96
N LEU A 22 -2.16 -6.50 1.81
CA LEU A 22 -0.76 -6.46 1.43
C LEU A 22 -0.16 -7.87 1.23
N THR A 23 -0.56 -8.83 2.06
CA THR A 23 -0.15 -10.23 1.87
C THR A 23 -0.63 -10.78 0.53
N SER A 24 -1.87 -10.49 0.12
CA SER A 24 -2.41 -10.92 -1.17
C SER A 24 -1.65 -10.32 -2.36
N VAL A 25 -1.27 -9.04 -2.27
CA VAL A 25 -0.43 -8.35 -3.28
C VAL A 25 0.94 -9.02 -3.40
N TYR A 26 1.61 -9.28 -2.28
CA TYR A 26 2.95 -9.88 -2.30
C TYR A 26 2.98 -11.32 -2.82
N ARG A 27 1.86 -12.03 -2.69
CA ARG A 27 1.70 -13.41 -3.14
C ARG A 27 1.30 -13.57 -4.61
N GLN A 28 1.06 -12.48 -5.33
CA GLN A 28 0.76 -12.54 -6.77
C GLN A 28 1.83 -13.30 -7.54
N ILE A 29 1.39 -14.18 -8.45
CA ILE A 29 2.25 -15.01 -9.30
C ILE A 29 2.11 -14.62 -10.78
N GLY A 30 3.07 -15.05 -11.61
CA GLY A 30 3.01 -14.85 -13.07
C GLY A 30 3.27 -13.42 -13.55
N ILE A 31 3.72 -12.51 -12.68
CA ILE A 31 4.04 -11.12 -13.02
C ILE A 31 5.47 -10.75 -12.62
N ASP A 32 6.06 -9.79 -13.34
CA ASP A 32 7.31 -9.16 -12.93
C ASP A 32 7.05 -8.16 -11.79
N LYS A 33 7.29 -8.61 -10.56
CA LYS A 33 7.07 -7.84 -9.33
C LYS A 33 7.88 -6.55 -9.27
N SER A 34 8.96 -6.44 -10.06
CA SER A 34 9.79 -5.24 -10.11
C SER A 34 9.16 -4.11 -10.91
N GLU A 35 8.19 -4.39 -11.80
CA GLU A 35 7.42 -3.39 -12.53
C GLU A 35 6.27 -2.79 -11.69
N TRP A 36 6.03 -3.36 -10.50
CA TRP A 36 4.98 -2.92 -9.58
C TRP A 36 5.56 -2.22 -8.35
N ASN A 37 4.86 -1.22 -7.83
CA ASN A 37 5.14 -0.58 -6.54
C ASN A 37 3.86 -0.47 -5.71
N VAL A 38 3.99 -0.42 -4.39
CA VAL A 38 2.86 -0.34 -3.46
C VAL A 38 2.97 0.94 -2.65
N PHE A 39 1.90 1.72 -2.64
CA PHE A 39 1.73 2.85 -1.73
C PHE A 39 0.66 2.49 -0.71
N VAL A 40 1.08 2.33 0.54
CA VAL A 40 0.18 2.22 1.68
C VAL A 40 -0.04 3.62 2.23
N VAL A 41 -1.27 4.10 2.21
CA VAL A 41 -1.62 5.43 2.70
C VAL A 41 -2.29 5.31 4.07
N ASP A 42 -1.58 5.79 5.08
CA ASP A 42 -2.05 5.88 6.46
C ASP A 42 -2.96 7.10 6.64
N ASP A 43 -4.25 6.83 6.86
CA ASP A 43 -5.28 7.81 7.23
C ASP A 43 -5.76 7.63 8.68
N ASN A 44 -4.92 7.03 9.54
CA ASN A 44 -5.22 6.93 10.96
C ASN A 44 -4.99 8.26 11.68
N GLU A 45 -5.88 8.61 12.63
CA GLU A 45 -5.67 9.75 13.53
C GLU A 45 -4.49 9.54 14.48
N ASN A 46 -4.28 8.29 14.89
CA ASN A 46 -3.21 7.94 15.82
C ASN A 46 -1.85 7.93 15.10
N LYS A 47 -0.98 8.86 15.49
CA LYS A 47 0.38 9.01 14.93
C LYS A 47 1.27 7.78 15.10
N SER A 48 1.01 6.90 16.07
CA SER A 48 1.80 5.67 16.26
C SER A 48 1.53 4.62 15.18
N GLU A 49 0.36 4.65 14.54
CA GLU A 49 0.01 3.69 13.48
C GLU A 49 0.99 3.78 12.31
N PHE A 50 1.40 4.99 11.91
CA PHE A 50 2.36 5.18 10.83
C PHE A 50 3.66 4.39 11.03
N SER A 51 4.23 4.45 12.24
CA SER A 51 5.46 3.70 12.57
C SER A 51 5.19 2.19 12.68
N GLU A 52 4.03 1.80 13.20
CA GLU A 52 3.67 0.39 13.34
C GLU A 52 3.44 -0.26 11.98
N ILE A 53 2.74 0.41 11.07
CA ILE A 53 2.53 -0.03 9.68
C ILE A 53 3.89 -0.26 9.02
N LYS A 54 4.81 0.72 9.08
CA LYS A 54 6.16 0.56 8.50
C LYS A 54 6.88 -0.67 9.05
N LYS A 55 6.94 -0.80 10.36
CA LYS A 55 7.60 -1.93 11.04
C LYS A 55 6.99 -3.27 10.62
N ARG A 56 5.66 -3.37 10.56
CA ARG A 56 4.97 -4.61 10.19
C ARG A 56 5.13 -4.96 8.72
N ILE A 57 5.18 -3.97 7.84
CA ILE A 57 5.50 -4.18 6.42
C ILE A 57 6.91 -4.75 6.28
N GLU A 58 7.90 -4.19 6.97
CA GLU A 58 9.27 -4.71 6.95
C GLU A 58 9.36 -6.15 7.46
N LEU A 59 8.63 -6.49 8.53
CA LEU A 59 8.55 -7.85 9.05
C LEU A 59 7.88 -8.80 8.05
N LEU A 60 6.74 -8.41 7.47
CA LEU A 60 6.02 -9.20 6.48
C LEU A 60 6.88 -9.48 5.24
N ARG A 61 7.61 -8.47 4.74
CA ARG A 61 8.51 -8.64 3.59
C ARG A 61 9.62 -9.66 3.88
N LYS A 62 10.18 -9.64 5.10
CA LYS A 62 11.19 -10.62 5.56
C LYS A 62 10.60 -12.02 5.67
N GLU A 63 9.41 -12.15 6.26
CA GLU A 63 8.70 -13.42 6.41
C GLU A 63 8.42 -14.08 5.05
N LEU A 64 7.95 -13.29 4.09
CA LEU A 64 7.66 -13.75 2.72
C LEU A 64 8.91 -13.85 1.82
N ARG A 65 10.10 -13.54 2.35
CA ARG A 65 11.39 -13.59 1.62
C ARG A 65 11.38 -12.81 0.30
N LEU A 66 10.75 -11.63 0.30
CA LEU A 66 10.71 -10.76 -0.87
C LEU A 66 12.06 -10.07 -1.07
N ASN A 67 12.49 -9.95 -2.32
CA ASN A 67 13.64 -9.13 -2.66
C ASN A 67 13.31 -7.65 -2.48
N GLU A 68 14.33 -6.79 -2.38
CA GLU A 68 14.14 -5.33 -2.26
C GLU A 68 13.33 -4.75 -3.42
N THR A 69 13.53 -5.30 -4.62
CA THR A 69 12.85 -4.90 -5.86
C THR A 69 11.46 -5.50 -6.01
N ASP A 70 11.08 -6.51 -5.24
CA ASP A 70 9.76 -7.13 -5.34
C ASP A 70 8.73 -6.24 -4.66
N PHE A 71 7.81 -5.65 -5.44
CA PHE A 71 6.79 -4.74 -4.94
C PHE A 71 7.35 -3.68 -3.96
N PRO A 72 8.26 -2.78 -4.37
CA PRO A 72 8.80 -1.76 -3.48
C PRO A 72 7.65 -1.00 -2.82
N THR A 73 7.64 -1.00 -1.48
CA THR A 73 6.48 -0.56 -0.70
C THR A 73 6.82 0.69 0.09
N THR A 74 6.06 1.75 -0.13
CA THR A 74 6.22 3.05 0.55
C THR A 74 4.98 3.34 1.39
N VAL A 75 5.20 3.73 2.65
CA VAL A 75 4.13 4.19 3.54
C VAL A 75 4.05 5.71 3.49
N LEU A 76 2.89 6.24 3.09
CA LEU A 76 2.58 7.65 2.96
C LEU A 76 1.61 8.07 4.06
N LYS A 77 1.74 9.30 4.56
CA LYS A 77 0.68 9.91 5.39
C LYS A 77 -0.36 10.52 4.47
N ASN A 78 -1.65 10.38 4.79
CA ASN A 78 -2.68 11.12 4.06
C ASN A 78 -2.45 12.64 4.21
N THR A 79 -2.33 13.34 3.09
CA THR A 79 -2.11 14.80 3.02
C THR A 79 -3.29 15.56 2.40
N ARG A 80 -4.33 14.84 1.97
CA ARG A 80 -5.54 15.41 1.36
C ARG A 80 -6.68 15.39 2.38
N THR A 81 -7.90 15.03 1.99
CA THR A 81 -9.05 14.98 2.89
C THR A 81 -8.87 13.84 3.91
N ARG A 82 -8.48 14.20 5.14
CA ARG A 82 -8.18 13.24 6.20
C ARG A 82 -9.43 12.77 6.92
N PHE A 83 -9.42 11.53 7.40
CA PHE A 83 -10.42 10.95 8.30
C PHE A 83 -11.84 10.86 7.70
N MET A 84 -11.96 10.87 6.37
CA MET A 84 -13.24 10.98 5.66
C MET A 84 -13.31 9.97 4.51
N SER A 85 -13.59 8.70 4.85
CA SER A 85 -14.09 7.68 3.93
C SER A 85 -13.22 7.43 2.68
N GLY A 86 -11.94 7.04 2.89
CA GLY A 86 -11.00 6.54 1.86
C GLY A 86 -10.54 7.56 0.80
N THR A 87 -11.37 8.55 0.48
CA THR A 87 -11.24 9.45 -0.67
C THR A 87 -9.95 10.24 -0.64
N GLY A 88 -9.59 10.84 0.50
CA GLY A 88 -8.33 11.58 0.59
C GLY A 88 -7.09 10.69 0.66
N ALA A 89 -7.21 9.49 1.23
CA ALA A 89 -6.12 8.53 1.28
C ALA A 89 -5.78 8.06 -0.15
N TRP A 90 -6.78 7.60 -0.91
CA TRP A 90 -6.58 7.24 -2.31
C TRP A 90 -6.09 8.42 -3.15
N ASN A 91 -6.64 9.62 -2.98
CA ASN A 91 -6.17 10.80 -3.72
C ASN A 91 -4.70 11.14 -3.40
N THR A 92 -4.27 10.99 -2.14
CA THR A 92 -2.85 11.14 -1.77
C THR A 92 -1.99 10.13 -2.53
N GLY A 93 -2.36 8.85 -2.52
CA GLY A 93 -1.61 7.80 -3.21
C GLY A 93 -1.60 7.95 -4.73
N ILE A 94 -2.75 8.25 -5.34
CA ILE A 94 -2.89 8.50 -6.78
C ILE A 94 -2.06 9.70 -7.22
N PHE A 95 -2.12 10.81 -6.47
CA PHE A 95 -1.33 11.99 -6.77
C PHE A 95 0.17 11.68 -6.72
N GLU A 96 0.60 10.91 -5.72
CA GLU A 96 2.01 10.52 -5.60
C GLU A 96 2.44 9.55 -6.71
N ALA A 97 1.56 8.63 -7.10
CA ALA A 97 1.80 7.71 -8.21
C ALA A 97 1.96 8.48 -9.53
N TYR A 98 1.07 9.44 -9.80
CA TYR A 98 1.17 10.30 -10.97
C TYR A 98 2.45 11.15 -10.97
N ARG A 99 2.83 11.71 -9.81
CA ARG A 99 4.04 12.52 -9.67
C ARG A 99 5.32 11.73 -9.99
N GLN A 100 5.40 10.47 -9.54
CA GLN A 100 6.57 9.62 -9.79
C GLN A 100 6.52 8.93 -11.16
N PHE A 101 5.33 8.53 -11.60
CA PHE A 101 5.09 7.70 -12.79
C PHE A 101 3.94 8.28 -13.63
N PRO A 102 4.16 9.42 -14.32
CA PRO A 102 3.08 10.14 -15.02
C PRO A 102 2.45 9.38 -16.20
N LYS A 103 3.10 8.30 -16.67
CA LYS A 103 2.60 7.38 -17.70
C LYS A 103 2.31 5.98 -17.15
N GLY A 104 2.27 5.83 -15.83
CA GLY A 104 1.99 4.57 -15.14
C GLY A 104 0.51 4.30 -14.99
N PHE A 105 0.18 3.11 -14.50
CA PHE A 105 -1.18 2.72 -14.14
C PHE A 105 -1.34 2.68 -12.63
N VAL A 106 -2.56 2.94 -12.16
CA VAL A 106 -2.90 2.86 -10.74
C VAL A 106 -3.99 1.80 -10.55
N SER A 107 -3.77 0.92 -9.58
CA SER A 107 -4.82 0.07 -9.00
C SER A 107 -5.13 0.55 -7.58
N ILE A 108 -6.40 0.50 -7.19
CA ILE A 108 -6.86 0.89 -5.86
C ILE A 108 -7.33 -0.36 -5.14
N LEU A 109 -6.97 -0.49 -3.85
CA LEU A 109 -7.36 -1.60 -2.99
C LEU A 109 -7.71 -1.07 -1.58
N ASP A 110 -8.71 -1.66 -0.93
CA ASP A 110 -8.98 -1.41 0.51
C ASP A 110 -8.09 -2.31 1.39
N ASP A 111 -7.95 -1.97 2.66
CA ASP A 111 -7.11 -2.75 3.59
C ASP A 111 -7.70 -4.14 3.91
N ASP A 112 -9.00 -4.32 3.72
CA ASP A 112 -9.75 -5.55 3.96
C ASP A 112 -10.17 -6.30 2.68
N ASP A 113 -9.67 -5.89 1.51
CA ASP A 113 -9.79 -6.65 0.26
C ASP A 113 -8.57 -7.55 0.01
N GLU A 114 -8.68 -8.46 -0.95
CA GLU A 114 -7.58 -9.33 -1.38
C GLU A 114 -7.58 -9.57 -2.89
N TYR A 115 -6.38 -9.68 -3.47
CA TYR A 115 -6.21 -10.23 -4.80
C TYR A 115 -6.18 -11.75 -4.78
N LEU A 116 -6.77 -12.36 -5.81
CA LEU A 116 -6.57 -13.77 -6.09
C LEU A 116 -5.12 -14.00 -6.57
N PRO A 117 -4.48 -15.14 -6.23
CA PRO A 117 -3.06 -15.38 -6.49
C PRO A 117 -2.63 -15.28 -7.96
#